data_AF-A0A8J4FCV9-F1
#
_entry.id   AF-A0A8J4FCV9-F1
#
_cell.length_a   1.000
_cell.length_b   1.000
_cell.length_c   1.000
_cell.angle_alpha   90.00
_cell.angle_beta   90.00
_cell.angle_gamma   90.00
#
_symmetry.space_group_name_H-M   'P 1'
#
loop_
_entity.id
_entity.type
_entity.pdbx_description
1 polymer ?
#
loop_
_entity_poly.entity_id
_entity_poly.type
_entity_poly.pdbx_seq_one_letter_code
_entity_poly.pdbx_strand_id
1 'polypeptide(L)'
;SPPPPSPPPPPPPSPRPPPPPSPPPPSPPPQCTVCTSLSLDASPIVIFPITLTKDQCDDFSSIIIADTTDRATAVGAVIIGVPAVTCEDTKITVCTTFLSAADAQKMGQDWVDEKTKELLAYVVPSACPAYLDGYTVSVTVDDSTGVGGCLSSAAAVSCQLGPVPFPKCECDTSRLSTPFVVSPTMYRLPGRTKNTNLFCFTLDVRTPNNKGYCGKTTSLLKGEVWGNEDLRRQIEGIGVQPAGADKLSFRSPSWGPVGDQTLKVTPLNWSLAQAKNATICLELTKGTDLGDFCNFGMNTCWINLFDPNIKCCPLFAATLV
;
A
#
# COMPACT_ATOMS: atom_id res chain seq x y z
N SER A 1 93.32 32.22 -67.26
CA SER A 1 92.02 31.55 -67.12
C SER A 1 91.44 31.85 -65.75
N PRO A 2 90.22 32.42 -65.66
CA PRO A 2 89.55 32.69 -64.39
C PRO A 2 89.04 31.40 -63.74
N PRO A 3 89.02 31.30 -62.40
CA PRO A 3 88.50 30.13 -61.71
C PRO A 3 86.97 30.01 -61.88
N PRO A 4 86.41 28.78 -61.90
CA PRO A 4 84.99 28.57 -62.08
C PRO A 4 84.18 29.14 -60.91
N PRO A 5 82.98 29.71 -61.15
CA PRO A 5 82.11 30.19 -60.10
C PRO A 5 81.65 29.03 -59.20
N SER A 6 81.72 29.26 -57.89
CA SER A 6 81.28 28.28 -56.89
C SER A 6 79.76 28.03 -57.00
N PRO A 7 79.31 26.77 -56.82
CA PRO A 7 77.90 26.44 -56.90
C PRO A 7 77.11 27.09 -55.76
N PRO A 8 75.85 27.52 -56.03
CA PRO A 8 75.01 28.14 -55.03
C PRO A 8 74.68 27.17 -53.89
N PRO A 9 74.60 27.67 -52.63
CA PRO A 9 74.27 26.85 -51.47
C PRO A 9 72.88 26.24 -51.60
N PRO A 10 72.67 25.00 -51.11
CA PRO A 10 71.38 24.34 -51.15
C PRO A 10 70.33 25.11 -50.34
N PRO A 11 69.07 25.14 -50.80
CA PRO A 11 67.99 25.82 -50.10
C PRO A 11 67.78 25.22 -48.69
N PRO A 12 67.45 26.05 -47.68
CA PRO A 12 67.19 25.58 -46.33
C PRO A 12 66.03 24.58 -46.32
N PRO A 13 66.10 23.52 -45.49
CA PRO A 13 65.06 22.52 -45.39
C PRO A 13 63.74 23.16 -44.93
N SER A 14 62.66 22.86 -45.66
CA SER A 14 61.31 23.34 -45.35
C SER A 14 60.94 23.02 -43.89
N PRO A 15 60.31 23.97 -43.17
CA PRO A 15 59.85 23.72 -41.81
C PRO A 15 58.92 22.51 -41.78
N ARG A 16 59.15 21.59 -40.84
CA ARG A 16 58.29 20.41 -40.66
C ARG A 16 56.85 20.88 -40.42
N PRO A 17 55.85 20.28 -41.09
CA PRO A 17 54.45 20.55 -40.82
C PRO A 17 54.16 20.39 -39.32
N PRO A 18 53.35 21.28 -38.72
CA PRO A 18 52.93 21.10 -37.34
C PRO A 18 52.24 19.74 -37.17
N PRO A 19 52.48 19.03 -36.06
CA PRO A 19 51.84 17.76 -35.79
C PRO A 19 50.31 17.93 -35.83
N PRO A 20 49.56 16.93 -36.34
CA PRO A 20 48.11 16.96 -36.34
C PRO A 20 47.58 17.28 -34.94
N PRO A 21 46.50 18.08 -34.80
CA PRO A 21 45.86 18.28 -33.51
C PRO A 21 45.52 16.93 -32.90
N SER A 22 45.84 16.73 -31.62
CA SER A 22 45.46 15.52 -30.91
C SER A 22 43.94 15.35 -31.00
N PRO A 23 43.43 14.14 -31.30
CA PRO A 23 41.99 13.92 -31.33
C PRO A 23 41.38 14.32 -29.99
N PRO A 24 40.20 14.96 -29.99
CA PRO A 24 39.53 15.35 -28.76
C PRO A 24 39.31 14.12 -27.87
N PRO A 25 39.35 14.27 -26.54
CA PRO A 25 39.08 13.17 -25.62
C PRO A 25 37.73 12.52 -25.95
N PRO A 26 37.61 11.19 -25.87
CA PRO A 26 36.32 10.53 -26.05
C PRO A 26 35.32 11.06 -25.03
N SER A 27 34.11 11.39 -25.50
CA SER A 27 33.02 11.86 -24.65
C SER A 27 32.71 10.81 -23.56
N PRO A 28 32.47 11.23 -22.31
CA PRO A 28 32.09 10.29 -21.28
C PRO A 28 30.79 9.55 -21.66
N PRO A 29 30.65 8.28 -21.27
CA PRO A 29 29.45 7.51 -21.54
C PRO A 29 28.21 8.20 -20.92
N PRO A 30 27.03 8.08 -21.55
CA PRO A 30 25.81 8.64 -21.00
C PRO A 30 25.47 7.96 -19.66
N GLN A 31 25.08 8.78 -18.68
CA GLN A 31 24.65 8.32 -17.37
C GLN A 31 23.33 7.57 -17.48
N CYS A 32 23.13 6.62 -16.57
CA CYS A 32 21.94 5.78 -16.49
C CYS A 32 21.23 6.06 -15.17
N THR A 33 19.99 6.57 -15.20
CA THR A 33 19.21 6.81 -13.97
C THR A 33 18.09 5.80 -13.88
N VAL A 34 18.11 4.99 -12.83
CA VAL A 34 17.12 3.95 -12.57
C VAL A 34 16.25 4.40 -11.40
N CYS A 35 14.95 4.43 -11.60
CA CYS A 35 13.99 4.82 -10.58
C CYS A 35 13.16 3.61 -10.16
N THR A 36 13.18 3.32 -8.86
CA THR A 36 12.29 2.35 -8.23
C THR A 36 11.08 3.10 -7.67
N SER A 37 9.87 2.72 -8.08
CA SER A 37 8.63 3.38 -7.67
C SER A 37 7.68 2.38 -7.00
N LEU A 38 7.16 2.71 -5.82
CA LEU A 38 5.95 2.11 -5.25
C LEU A 38 4.75 2.97 -5.63
N SER A 39 3.71 2.37 -6.21
CA SER A 39 2.48 3.08 -6.58
C SER A 39 1.23 2.39 -6.05
N LEU A 40 0.25 3.20 -5.66
CA LEU A 40 -1.08 2.78 -5.22
C LEU A 40 -2.14 3.26 -6.23
N ASP A 41 -2.56 2.36 -7.11
CA ASP A 41 -3.55 2.66 -8.14
C ASP A 41 -4.95 2.28 -7.66
N ALA A 42 -5.76 3.27 -7.30
CA ALA A 42 -7.12 3.07 -6.83
C ALA A 42 -8.07 2.67 -7.98
N SER A 43 -8.94 1.70 -7.72
CA SER A 43 -10.14 1.50 -8.54
C SER A 43 -11.04 2.74 -8.46
N PRO A 44 -11.94 2.98 -9.44
CA PRO A 44 -12.78 4.18 -9.47
C PRO A 44 -13.70 4.37 -8.25
N ILE A 45 -13.92 3.30 -7.47
CA ILE A 45 -14.81 3.28 -6.31
C ILE A 45 -14.02 2.82 -5.08
N VAL A 46 -13.30 3.76 -4.46
CA VAL A 46 -12.71 3.57 -3.13
C VAL A 46 -13.40 4.51 -2.15
N ILE A 47 -13.95 3.95 -1.06
CA ILE A 47 -14.73 4.71 -0.07
C ILE A 47 -13.80 5.53 0.84
N PHE A 48 -12.66 4.93 1.19
CA PHE A 48 -11.65 5.49 2.06
C PHE A 48 -10.32 5.51 1.32
N PRO A 49 -10.04 6.60 0.57
CA PRO A 49 -8.75 6.75 -0.08
C PRO A 49 -7.63 6.71 0.97
N ILE A 50 -6.64 5.86 0.74
CA ILE A 50 -5.43 5.83 1.56
C ILE A 50 -4.37 6.77 1.00
N THR A 51 -3.49 7.24 1.89
CA THR A 51 -2.34 8.08 1.54
C THR A 51 -1.09 7.47 2.16
N LEU A 52 0.02 7.52 1.43
CA LEU A 52 1.33 7.12 1.91
C LEU A 52 1.84 8.18 2.89
N THR A 53 2.12 7.76 4.12
CA THR A 53 2.62 8.66 5.15
C THR A 53 4.09 8.99 4.93
N LYS A 54 4.58 10.06 5.58
CA LYS A 54 6.00 10.38 5.58
C LYS A 54 6.84 9.21 6.11
N ASP A 55 6.42 8.58 7.20
CA ASP A 55 7.13 7.45 7.79
C ASP A 55 7.21 6.28 6.80
N GLN A 56 6.12 5.97 6.09
CA GLN A 56 6.13 4.94 5.04
C GLN A 56 7.09 5.29 3.89
N CYS A 57 7.18 6.57 3.51
CA CYS A 57 8.16 7.00 2.52
C CYS A 57 9.60 6.86 3.01
N ASP A 58 9.88 7.31 4.23
CA ASP A 58 11.22 7.26 4.82
C ASP A 58 11.68 5.80 4.99
N ASP A 59 10.81 4.91 5.46
CA ASP A 59 11.10 3.47 5.61
C ASP A 59 11.35 2.79 4.26
N PHE A 60 10.44 2.94 3.30
CA PHE A 60 10.54 2.29 1.99
C PHE A 60 11.75 2.79 1.20
N SER A 61 12.01 4.10 1.22
CA SER A 61 13.16 4.69 0.54
C SER A 61 14.49 4.26 1.17
N SER A 62 14.55 4.16 2.50
CA SER A 62 15.75 3.68 3.21
C SER A 62 16.10 2.25 2.82
N ILE A 63 15.11 1.36 2.71
CA ILE A 63 15.30 -0.03 2.26
C ILE A 63 15.89 -0.05 0.84
N ILE A 64 15.28 0.67 -0.11
CA ILE A 64 15.78 0.70 -1.50
C ILE A 64 17.21 1.25 -1.57
N ILE A 65 17.49 2.35 -0.87
CA ILE A 65 18.81 3.00 -0.89
C ILE A 65 19.88 2.05 -0.33
N ALA A 66 19.60 1.41 0.81
CA ALA A 66 20.51 0.47 1.44
C ALA A 66 20.79 -0.73 0.51
N ASP A 67 19.74 -1.40 0.05
CA ASP A 67 19.87 -2.61 -0.78
C ASP A 67 20.57 -2.32 -2.12
N THR A 68 20.24 -1.20 -2.75
CA THR A 68 20.86 -0.79 -4.02
C THR A 68 22.34 -0.42 -3.82
N THR A 69 22.68 0.29 -2.75
CA THR A 69 24.07 0.70 -2.47
C THR A 69 24.94 -0.50 -2.10
N ASP A 70 24.43 -1.42 -1.29
CA ASP A 70 25.12 -2.64 -0.89
C ASP A 70 25.36 -3.53 -2.11
N ARG A 71 24.33 -3.74 -2.94
CA ARG A 71 24.47 -4.51 -4.18
C ARG A 71 25.46 -3.86 -5.15
N ALA A 72 25.37 -2.55 -5.36
CA ALA A 72 26.28 -1.84 -6.26
C ALA A 72 27.74 -1.98 -5.81
N THR A 73 27.99 -1.86 -4.52
CA THR A 73 29.32 -2.08 -3.92
C THR A 73 29.81 -3.51 -4.16
N ALA A 74 28.95 -4.51 -3.93
CA ALA A 74 29.30 -5.92 -4.09
C ALA A 74 29.67 -6.31 -5.52
N VAL A 75 29.03 -5.70 -6.53
CA VAL A 75 29.26 -5.99 -7.96
C VAL A 75 30.19 -5.01 -8.65
N GLY A 76 30.70 -4.01 -7.92
CA GLY A 76 31.56 -2.95 -8.46
C GLY A 76 30.84 -2.03 -9.47
N ALA A 77 29.55 -1.80 -9.28
CA ALA A 77 28.78 -0.78 -10.00
C ALA A 77 29.02 0.60 -9.36
N VAL A 78 29.21 1.63 -10.20
CA VAL A 78 29.49 2.99 -9.72
C VAL A 78 28.20 3.82 -9.70
N ILE A 79 27.78 4.23 -8.51
CA ILE A 79 26.69 5.19 -8.30
C ILE A 79 27.28 6.61 -8.23
N ILE A 80 26.62 7.56 -8.90
CA ILE A 80 26.96 8.98 -8.90
C ILE A 80 25.97 9.74 -8.02
N GLY A 81 26.51 10.48 -7.05
CA GLY A 81 25.70 11.34 -6.19
C GLY A 81 24.90 10.56 -5.14
N VAL A 82 23.90 11.22 -4.59
CA VAL A 82 22.99 10.64 -3.59
C VAL A 82 21.68 10.28 -4.30
N PRO A 83 21.07 9.10 -4.01
CA PRO A 83 19.76 8.77 -4.55
C PRO A 83 18.72 9.84 -4.23
N ALA A 84 17.92 10.21 -5.24
CA ALA A 84 16.85 11.18 -5.09
C ALA A 84 15.56 10.48 -4.64
N VAL A 85 14.87 11.03 -3.65
CA VAL A 85 13.61 10.48 -3.11
C VAL A 85 12.49 11.48 -3.34
N THR A 86 11.38 11.02 -3.91
CA THR A 86 10.14 11.77 -4.08
C THR A 86 9.00 11.01 -3.43
N CYS A 87 8.26 11.68 -2.54
CA CYS A 87 7.09 11.14 -1.86
C CYS A 87 5.84 11.92 -2.29
N GLU A 88 4.84 11.22 -2.79
CA GLU A 88 3.51 11.72 -3.12
C GLU A 88 2.46 10.87 -2.37
N ASP A 89 1.22 11.35 -2.33
CA ASP A 89 0.13 10.69 -1.59
C ASP A 89 -0.08 9.22 -1.97
N THR A 90 0.19 8.85 -3.22
CA THR A 90 -0.02 7.49 -3.74
C THR A 90 1.21 6.92 -4.43
N LYS A 91 2.35 7.60 -4.37
CA LYS A 91 3.58 7.16 -5.05
C LYS A 91 4.84 7.53 -4.28
N ILE A 92 5.75 6.57 -4.11
CA ILE A 92 7.11 6.81 -3.61
C ILE A 92 8.07 6.45 -4.72
N THR A 93 9.02 7.32 -5.04
CA THR A 93 10.03 7.10 -6.09
C THR A 93 11.43 7.32 -5.54
N VAL A 94 12.34 6.37 -5.78
CA VAL A 94 13.76 6.45 -5.44
C VAL A 94 14.59 6.29 -6.70
N CYS A 95 15.31 7.32 -7.10
CA CYS A 95 16.13 7.33 -8.31
C CYS A 95 17.62 7.27 -7.98
N THR A 96 18.31 6.30 -8.56
CA THR A 96 19.76 6.11 -8.44
C THR A 96 20.42 6.33 -9.79
N THR A 97 21.42 7.20 -9.84
CA THR A 97 22.18 7.47 -11.07
C THR A 97 23.47 6.66 -11.08
N PHE A 98 23.63 5.79 -12.08
CA PHE A 98 24.84 5.03 -12.35
C PHE A 98 25.73 5.77 -13.34
N LEU A 99 27.04 5.51 -13.26
CA LEU A 99 28.04 6.08 -14.17
C LEU A 99 27.73 5.80 -15.64
N SER A 100 27.20 4.62 -15.94
CA SER A 100 26.81 4.21 -17.29
C SER A 100 25.75 3.11 -17.24
N ALA A 101 25.11 2.81 -18.38
CA ALA A 101 24.23 1.64 -18.49
C ALA A 101 24.98 0.33 -18.19
N ALA A 102 26.25 0.23 -18.58
CA ALA A 102 27.08 -0.95 -18.28
C ALA A 102 27.33 -1.12 -16.77
N ASP A 103 27.45 -0.02 -16.02
CA ASP A 103 27.53 -0.07 -14.56
C ASP A 103 26.22 -0.52 -13.92
N ALA A 104 25.08 0.00 -14.38
CA ALA A 104 23.77 -0.44 -13.91
C ALA A 104 23.54 -1.94 -14.19
N GLN A 105 23.95 -2.43 -15.37
CA GLN A 105 23.81 -3.85 -15.73
C GLN A 105 24.60 -4.81 -14.82
N LYS A 106 25.67 -4.35 -14.16
CA LYS A 106 26.40 -5.17 -13.17
C LYS A 106 25.52 -5.61 -11.99
N MET A 107 24.45 -4.86 -11.69
CA MET A 107 23.48 -5.21 -10.65
C MET A 107 22.87 -6.60 -10.92
N GLY A 108 22.70 -6.95 -12.20
CA GLY A 108 22.11 -8.19 -12.68
C GLY A 108 20.58 -8.14 -12.69
N GLN A 109 19.98 -8.47 -13.84
CA GLN A 109 18.52 -8.41 -14.01
C GLN A 109 17.78 -9.36 -13.05
N ASP A 110 18.29 -10.57 -12.83
CA ASP A 110 17.68 -11.54 -11.91
C ASP A 110 17.57 -10.99 -10.48
N TRP A 111 18.59 -10.26 -10.02
CA TRP A 111 18.57 -9.62 -8.71
C TRP A 111 17.52 -8.50 -8.67
N VAL A 112 17.41 -7.69 -9.72
CA VAL A 112 16.39 -6.64 -9.79
C VAL A 112 14.99 -7.24 -9.77
N ASP A 113 14.76 -8.32 -10.50
CA ASP A 113 13.46 -9.01 -10.57
C ASP A 113 13.06 -9.64 -9.22
N GLU A 114 14.02 -10.26 -8.53
CA GLU A 114 13.81 -10.78 -7.18
C GLU A 114 13.53 -9.66 -6.20
N LYS A 115 14.36 -8.61 -6.21
CA LYS A 115 14.22 -7.46 -5.31
C LYS A 115 12.90 -6.72 -5.50
N THR A 116 12.44 -6.56 -6.74
CA THR A 116 11.16 -5.93 -7.05
C THR A 116 9.99 -6.71 -6.43
N LYS A 117 10.05 -8.04 -6.44
CA LYS A 117 9.04 -8.89 -5.78
C LYS A 117 9.14 -8.84 -4.27
N GLU A 118 10.35 -8.81 -3.70
CA GLU A 118 10.56 -8.65 -2.26
C GLU A 118 10.00 -7.32 -1.75
N LEU A 119 10.27 -6.21 -2.47
CA LEU A 119 9.74 -4.88 -2.14
C LEU A 119 8.22 -4.86 -2.22
N LEU A 120 7.62 -5.53 -3.21
CA LEU A 120 6.16 -5.67 -3.26
C LEU A 120 5.64 -6.49 -2.07
N ALA A 121 6.29 -7.60 -1.72
CA ALA A 121 5.91 -8.46 -0.60
C ALA A 121 6.05 -7.77 0.77
N TYR A 122 6.95 -6.78 0.88
CA TYR A 122 7.09 -5.93 2.06
C TYR A 122 5.85 -5.04 2.28
N VAL A 123 5.29 -4.48 1.19
CA VAL A 123 4.12 -3.59 1.25
C VAL A 123 2.82 -4.39 1.33
N VAL A 124 2.72 -5.45 0.53
CA VAL A 124 1.56 -6.34 0.49
C VAL A 124 2.05 -7.74 0.85
N PRO A 125 1.84 -8.18 2.11
CA PRO A 125 2.18 -9.55 2.50
C PRO A 125 1.32 -10.57 1.75
N SER A 126 1.43 -11.86 2.09
CA SER A 126 0.83 -12.99 1.35
C SER A 126 -0.67 -12.90 1.02
N ALA A 127 -1.41 -11.97 1.63
CA ALA A 127 -2.75 -11.61 1.22
C ALA A 127 -3.04 -10.12 1.47
N CYS A 128 -4.10 -9.62 0.82
CA CYS A 128 -4.43 -8.20 0.83
C CYS A 128 -5.18 -7.80 2.10
N PRO A 129 -4.65 -6.82 2.87
CA PRO A 129 -5.40 -6.22 3.96
C PRO A 129 -6.58 -5.39 3.42
N ALA A 130 -7.62 -5.24 4.23
CA ALA A 130 -8.85 -4.57 3.83
C ALA A 130 -8.66 -3.11 3.41
N TYR A 131 -7.67 -2.40 3.97
CA TYR A 131 -7.37 -1.02 3.59
C TYR A 131 -6.73 -0.88 2.20
N LEU A 132 -6.25 -1.98 1.61
CA LEU A 132 -5.80 -2.03 0.21
C LEU A 132 -6.89 -2.57 -0.72
N ASP A 133 -8.06 -2.94 -0.21
CA ASP A 133 -9.12 -3.47 -1.07
C ASP A 133 -9.61 -2.41 -2.07
N GLY A 134 -9.62 -2.77 -3.35
CA GLY A 134 -9.86 -1.83 -4.44
C GLY A 134 -8.59 -1.22 -5.05
N TYR A 135 -7.40 -1.46 -4.51
CA TYR A 135 -6.14 -0.95 -5.06
C TYR A 135 -5.38 -1.99 -5.87
N THR A 136 -4.61 -1.53 -6.84
CA THR A 136 -3.45 -2.26 -7.36
C THR A 136 -2.19 -1.63 -6.78
N VAL A 137 -1.42 -2.43 -6.07
CA VAL A 137 -0.12 -2.01 -5.53
C VAL A 137 0.95 -2.51 -6.48
N SER A 138 1.82 -1.62 -6.93
CA SER A 138 2.88 -1.97 -7.86
C SER A 138 4.23 -1.44 -7.39
N VAL A 139 5.28 -2.22 -7.63
CA VAL A 139 6.66 -1.79 -7.57
C VAL A 139 7.22 -1.87 -8.98
N THR A 140 7.70 -0.76 -9.51
CA THR A 140 8.38 -0.71 -10.82
C THR A 140 9.80 -0.21 -10.66
N VAL A 141 10.70 -0.73 -11.47
CA VAL A 141 12.07 -0.27 -11.64
C VAL A 141 12.17 0.11 -13.11
N ASP A 142 12.45 1.36 -13.43
CA ASP A 142 12.44 1.84 -14.81
C ASP A 142 13.61 2.80 -15.09
N ASP A 143 14.03 2.85 -16.35
CA ASP A 143 14.99 3.81 -16.87
C ASP A 143 14.32 5.19 -17.04
N SER A 144 14.69 6.15 -16.21
CA SER A 144 14.14 7.51 -16.30
C SER A 144 14.83 8.39 -17.33
N THR A 145 15.96 7.97 -17.91
CA THR A 145 16.68 8.74 -18.93
C THR A 145 16.24 8.39 -20.35
N GLY A 146 15.52 7.27 -20.51
CA GLY A 146 15.03 6.80 -21.81
C GLY A 146 16.15 6.39 -22.78
N VAL A 147 17.36 6.17 -22.25
CA VAL A 147 18.55 5.83 -23.04
C VAL A 147 18.50 4.36 -23.46
N GLY A 148 17.71 3.54 -22.77
CA GLY A 148 17.51 2.12 -23.08
C GLY A 148 18.71 1.28 -22.64
N GLY A 149 18.44 0.08 -22.11
CA GLY A 149 19.50 -0.85 -21.68
C GLY A 149 20.04 -0.62 -20.26
N CYS A 150 19.35 0.18 -19.43
CA CYS A 150 19.56 0.21 -17.99
C CYS A 150 18.92 -1.03 -17.32
N LEU A 151 18.19 -0.84 -16.21
CA LEU A 151 17.47 -1.88 -15.49
C LEU A 151 15.98 -1.62 -15.62
N SER A 152 15.19 -2.68 -15.75
CA SER A 152 13.74 -2.58 -15.79
C SER A 152 13.10 -3.78 -15.11
N SER A 153 12.14 -3.57 -14.21
CA SER A 153 11.37 -4.67 -13.63
C SER A 153 10.03 -4.16 -13.13
N ALA A 154 9.04 -5.03 -13.02
CA ALA A 154 7.75 -4.68 -12.47
C ALA A 154 7.15 -5.87 -11.74
N ALA A 155 6.59 -5.61 -10.56
CA ALA A 155 5.73 -6.52 -9.84
C ALA A 155 4.48 -5.75 -9.41
N ALA A 156 3.32 -6.39 -9.50
CA ALA A 156 2.07 -5.80 -9.05
C ALA A 156 1.14 -6.84 -8.45
N VAL A 157 0.30 -6.41 -7.51
CA VAL A 157 -0.77 -7.20 -6.93
C VAL A 157 -2.04 -6.36 -6.90
N SER A 158 -3.13 -6.91 -7.45
CA SER A 158 -4.46 -6.32 -7.34
C SER A 158 -5.12 -6.82 -6.07
N CYS A 159 -5.35 -5.91 -5.13
CA CYS A 159 -6.04 -6.20 -3.89
C CYS A 159 -7.54 -6.12 -4.09
N GLN A 160 -8.14 -7.31 -4.16
CA GLN A 160 -9.57 -7.52 -4.23
C GLN A 160 -9.94 -8.58 -3.20
N LEU A 161 -10.65 -8.18 -2.15
CA LEU A 161 -11.18 -9.12 -1.19
C LEU A 161 -12.26 -9.98 -1.86
N GLY A 162 -12.08 -11.29 -1.81
CA GLY A 162 -13.03 -12.24 -2.37
C GLY A 162 -14.39 -12.18 -1.66
N PRO A 163 -15.45 -12.70 -2.30
CA PRO A 163 -16.76 -12.81 -1.66
C PRO A 163 -16.68 -13.75 -0.45
N VAL A 164 -17.39 -13.40 0.62
CA VAL A 164 -17.53 -14.23 1.83
C VAL A 164 -18.96 -14.73 1.97
N PRO A 165 -19.19 -15.92 2.57
CA PRO A 165 -20.53 -16.50 2.73
C PRO A 165 -21.31 -15.86 3.91
N PHE A 166 -21.29 -14.53 3.97
CA PHE A 166 -21.85 -13.70 5.03
C PHE A 166 -22.36 -12.36 4.47
N PRO A 167 -23.50 -11.81 4.93
CA PRO A 167 -24.45 -12.41 5.86
C PRO A 167 -25.23 -13.58 5.25
N LYS A 168 -25.94 -14.34 6.08
CA LYS A 168 -26.81 -15.46 5.63
C LYS A 168 -28.17 -15.02 5.11
N CYS A 169 -28.62 -13.81 5.43
CA CYS A 169 -29.91 -13.29 4.99
C CYS A 169 -29.82 -12.63 3.60
N GLU A 170 -30.94 -12.63 2.87
CA GLU A 170 -31.07 -11.91 1.61
C GLU A 170 -31.26 -10.41 1.85
N CYS A 171 -30.25 -9.61 1.48
CA CYS A 171 -30.27 -8.15 1.57
C CYS A 171 -29.21 -7.55 0.64
N ASP A 172 -29.29 -6.25 0.35
CA ASP A 172 -28.32 -5.56 -0.50
C ASP A 172 -26.99 -5.35 0.24
N THR A 173 -26.00 -6.20 -0.07
CA THR A 173 -24.64 -6.18 0.51
C THR A 173 -23.70 -5.21 -0.20
N SER A 174 -24.14 -4.57 -1.28
CA SER A 174 -23.29 -3.68 -2.08
C SER A 174 -22.77 -2.54 -1.22
N ARG A 175 -21.47 -2.25 -1.31
CA ARG A 175 -20.90 -1.09 -0.62
C ARG A 175 -21.51 0.20 -1.15
N LEU A 176 -21.69 1.19 -0.27
CA LEU A 176 -22.41 2.44 -0.57
C LEU A 176 -23.87 2.23 -1.04
N SER A 177 -24.49 1.08 -0.73
CA SER A 177 -25.94 0.90 -0.87
C SER A 177 -26.73 1.72 0.15
N THR A 178 -26.14 1.97 1.33
CA THR A 178 -26.66 2.86 2.39
C THR A 178 -25.64 3.96 2.71
N PRO A 179 -26.03 4.98 3.49
CA PRO A 179 -25.08 6.02 3.92
C PRO A 179 -24.03 5.52 4.92
N PHE A 180 -24.29 4.42 5.61
CA PHE A 180 -23.41 3.92 6.66
C PHE A 180 -22.27 3.10 6.08
N VAL A 181 -21.05 3.46 6.46
CA VAL A 181 -19.82 2.77 6.02
C VAL A 181 -18.92 2.46 7.21
N VAL A 182 -18.06 1.46 7.05
CA VAL A 182 -17.04 1.09 8.04
C VAL A 182 -15.66 1.33 7.45
N SER A 183 -14.78 1.98 8.21
CA SER A 183 -13.37 2.15 7.87
C SER A 183 -12.73 0.78 7.60
N PRO A 184 -11.87 0.64 6.59
CA PRO A 184 -11.20 -0.62 6.31
C PRO A 184 -10.04 -0.92 7.28
N THR A 185 -9.83 -0.03 8.26
CA THR A 185 -8.88 -0.21 9.35
C THR A 185 -9.59 -0.41 10.67
N MET A 186 -8.97 -1.21 11.51
CA MET A 186 -9.37 -1.46 12.89
C MET A 186 -8.18 -1.16 13.79
N TYR A 187 -8.44 -0.68 15.00
CA TYR A 187 -7.39 -0.36 15.97
C TYR A 187 -7.63 -1.11 17.28
N ARG A 188 -6.56 -1.28 18.06
CA ARG A 188 -6.60 -1.97 19.34
C ARG A 188 -6.57 -0.99 20.50
N LEU A 189 -7.45 -1.18 21.49
CA LEU A 189 -7.42 -0.48 22.77
C LEU A 189 -7.31 -1.48 23.93
N PRO A 190 -6.89 -1.03 25.13
CA PRO A 190 -7.02 -1.82 26.34
C PRO A 190 -8.49 -2.18 26.63
N GLY A 191 -8.73 -3.42 27.08
CA GLY A 191 -10.06 -3.86 27.53
C GLY A 191 -10.52 -3.25 28.84
N ARG A 192 -11.78 -3.54 29.23
CA ARG A 192 -12.31 -3.13 30.54
C ARG A 192 -11.57 -3.81 31.70
N THR A 193 -10.97 -4.96 31.43
CA THR A 193 -10.15 -5.71 32.38
C THR A 193 -8.73 -5.80 31.87
N LYS A 194 -7.78 -6.06 32.79
CA LYS A 194 -6.38 -6.32 32.41
C LYS A 194 -6.20 -7.56 31.52
N ASN A 195 -7.21 -8.41 31.41
CA ASN A 195 -7.18 -9.68 30.67
C ASN A 195 -7.89 -9.58 29.32
N THR A 196 -8.37 -8.41 28.91
CA THR A 196 -9.07 -8.23 27.63
C THR A 196 -8.41 -7.16 26.76
N ASN A 197 -8.64 -7.25 25.46
CA ASN A 197 -8.31 -6.23 24.46
C ASN A 197 -9.59 -5.85 23.70
N LEU A 198 -9.68 -4.59 23.29
CA LEU A 198 -10.73 -4.12 22.38
C LEU A 198 -10.17 -4.04 20.97
N PHE A 199 -10.95 -4.52 20.00
CA PHE A 199 -10.69 -4.40 18.57
C PHE A 199 -11.81 -3.58 17.95
N CYS A 200 -11.49 -2.36 17.50
CA CYS A 200 -12.46 -1.30 17.27
C CYS A 200 -12.58 -0.92 15.80
N PHE A 201 -13.78 -1.08 15.26
CA PHE A 201 -14.21 -0.53 13.97
C PHE A 201 -14.61 0.94 14.14
N THR A 202 -14.25 1.75 13.14
CA THR A 202 -14.75 3.12 13.01
C THR A 202 -15.82 3.17 11.93
N LEU A 203 -16.98 3.74 12.25
CA LEU A 203 -18.06 3.99 11.30
C LEU A 203 -18.01 5.44 10.82
N ASP A 204 -18.53 5.65 9.62
CA ASP A 204 -18.71 6.98 9.04
C ASP A 204 -20.00 7.03 8.21
N VAL A 205 -20.36 8.24 7.76
CA VAL A 205 -21.51 8.47 6.90
C VAL A 205 -21.07 9.11 5.58
N ARG A 206 -21.41 8.46 4.47
CA ARG A 206 -21.08 8.89 3.10
C ARG A 206 -22.32 8.99 2.24
N THR A 207 -22.20 9.70 1.12
CA THR A 207 -23.28 9.75 0.12
C THR A 207 -23.38 8.38 -0.56
N PRO A 208 -24.55 7.72 -0.54
CA PRO A 208 -24.76 6.44 -1.22
C PRO A 208 -24.72 6.61 -2.74
N ASN A 209 -24.30 5.55 -3.44
CA ASN A 209 -24.44 5.48 -4.90
C ASN A 209 -25.87 5.12 -5.31
N ASN A 210 -26.58 4.40 -4.44
CA ASN A 210 -27.95 3.97 -4.67
C ASN A 210 -28.94 5.13 -4.38
N LYS A 211 -29.90 5.39 -5.27
CA LYS A 211 -30.99 6.37 -5.05
C LYS A 211 -32.32 5.74 -4.61
N GLY A 212 -32.35 4.41 -4.49
CA GLY A 212 -33.49 3.61 -4.06
C GLY A 212 -33.73 3.62 -2.55
N TYR A 213 -34.42 2.60 -2.05
CA TYR A 213 -34.75 2.47 -0.62
C TYR A 213 -33.50 2.52 0.27
N CYS A 214 -32.49 1.71 -0.02
CA CYS A 214 -31.28 1.61 0.80
C CYS A 214 -30.51 2.94 0.91
N GLY A 215 -30.40 3.69 -0.19
CA GLY A 215 -29.71 4.98 -0.19
C GLY A 215 -30.44 6.09 0.57
N LYS A 216 -31.71 5.88 0.91
CA LYS A 216 -32.53 6.82 1.70
C LYS A 216 -32.62 6.45 3.17
N THR A 217 -31.95 5.38 3.59
CA THR A 217 -31.95 4.96 5.00
C THR A 217 -31.25 6.02 5.87
N THR A 218 -31.87 6.38 6.99
CA THR A 218 -31.36 7.41 7.91
C THR A 218 -31.07 6.87 9.31
N SER A 219 -31.33 5.58 9.52
CA SER A 219 -31.16 4.89 10.79
C SER A 219 -30.40 3.58 10.58
N LEU A 220 -29.45 3.32 11.48
CA LEU A 220 -28.69 2.09 11.59
C LEU A 220 -29.27 1.26 12.73
N LEU A 221 -29.86 0.12 12.42
CA LEU A 221 -30.52 -0.75 13.40
C LEU A 221 -29.50 -1.54 14.23
N LYS A 222 -28.59 -2.23 13.55
CA LYS A 222 -27.61 -3.15 14.14
C LYS A 222 -26.42 -3.33 13.20
N GLY A 223 -25.33 -3.85 13.73
CA GLY A 223 -24.27 -4.49 12.94
C GLY A 223 -24.25 -6.00 13.20
N GLU A 224 -23.71 -6.78 12.28
CA GLU A 224 -23.32 -8.17 12.56
C GLU A 224 -21.89 -8.42 12.08
N VAL A 225 -21.11 -9.15 12.87
CA VAL A 225 -19.73 -9.51 12.56
C VAL A 225 -19.68 -10.98 12.21
N TRP A 226 -18.97 -11.33 11.14
CA TRP A 226 -18.68 -12.72 10.81
C TRP A 226 -17.63 -13.24 11.78
N GLY A 227 -18.08 -14.01 12.77
CA GLY A 227 -17.26 -14.41 13.91
C GLY A 227 -17.34 -15.91 14.15
N ASN A 228 -16.23 -16.49 14.63
CA ASN A 228 -16.08 -17.89 14.92
C ASN A 228 -16.86 -18.27 16.19
N GLU A 229 -17.99 -18.95 16.02
CA GLU A 229 -18.87 -19.35 17.13
C GLU A 229 -18.19 -20.35 18.09
N ASP A 230 -17.18 -21.11 17.64
CA ASP A 230 -16.40 -21.99 18.52
C ASP A 230 -15.61 -21.17 19.56
N LEU A 231 -15.29 -19.92 19.23
CA LEU A 231 -14.64 -18.95 20.10
C LEU A 231 -15.63 -18.03 20.83
N ARG A 232 -16.93 -18.39 20.90
CA ARG A 232 -17.96 -17.57 21.57
C ARG A 232 -17.67 -17.21 23.03
N ARG A 233 -16.86 -18.00 23.72
CA ARG A 233 -16.45 -17.76 25.12
C ARG A 233 -15.25 -16.81 25.23
N GLN A 234 -14.63 -16.45 24.12
CA GLN A 234 -13.50 -15.52 24.07
C GLN A 234 -13.92 -14.07 23.95
N ILE A 235 -15.20 -13.81 23.63
CA ILE A 235 -15.76 -12.46 23.62
C ILE A 235 -16.47 -12.17 24.95
N GLU A 236 -16.03 -11.13 25.64
CA GLU A 236 -16.51 -10.72 26.97
C GLU A 236 -17.52 -9.57 26.89
N GLY A 237 -17.54 -8.85 25.76
CA GLY A 237 -18.40 -7.69 25.58
C GLY A 237 -18.31 -7.08 24.19
N ILE A 238 -19.29 -6.23 23.89
CA ILE A 238 -19.30 -5.39 22.72
C ILE A 238 -19.42 -3.94 23.19
N GLY A 239 -18.36 -3.16 23.01
CA GLY A 239 -18.35 -1.74 23.29
C GLY A 239 -18.95 -0.97 22.10
N VAL A 240 -19.86 -0.05 22.35
CA VAL A 240 -20.44 0.82 21.31
C VAL A 240 -20.42 2.27 21.80
N GLN A 241 -19.99 3.17 20.92
CA GLN A 241 -19.87 4.60 21.20
C GLN A 241 -20.39 5.39 19.98
N PRO A 242 -21.63 5.89 20.01
CA PRO A 242 -22.09 6.82 19.00
C PRO A 242 -21.34 8.16 19.09
N ALA A 243 -21.38 8.94 18.01
CA ALA A 243 -20.86 10.30 17.99
C ALA A 243 -21.44 11.14 19.15
N GLY A 244 -20.57 11.88 19.82
CA GLY A 244 -20.93 12.74 20.96
C GLY A 244 -21.09 12.00 22.30
N ALA A 245 -20.91 10.67 22.35
CA ALA A 245 -20.80 9.96 23.63
C ALA A 245 -19.37 10.04 24.18
N ASP A 246 -19.24 10.34 25.47
CA ASP A 246 -17.94 10.48 26.15
C ASP A 246 -17.22 9.15 26.38
N LYS A 247 -17.96 8.03 26.40
CA LYS A 247 -17.44 6.70 26.77
C LYS A 247 -18.13 5.60 25.97
N LEU A 248 -17.42 4.48 25.81
CA LEU A 248 -18.00 3.23 25.33
C LEU A 248 -19.07 2.72 26.30
N SER A 249 -20.24 2.38 25.75
CA SER A 249 -21.27 1.62 26.45
C SER A 249 -21.14 0.14 26.08
N PHE A 250 -21.17 -0.74 27.06
CA PHE A 250 -20.93 -2.17 26.82
C PHE A 250 -22.23 -2.95 26.80
N ARG A 251 -22.31 -3.87 25.84
CA ARG A 251 -23.40 -4.84 25.66
C ARG A 251 -22.85 -6.25 25.84
N SER A 252 -23.69 -7.14 26.34
CA SER A 252 -23.37 -8.57 26.38
C SER A 252 -23.31 -9.11 24.95
N PRO A 253 -22.35 -9.99 24.64
CA PRO A 253 -22.30 -10.64 23.32
C PRO A 253 -23.59 -11.42 23.04
N SER A 254 -24.13 -11.25 21.85
CA SER A 254 -25.31 -11.98 21.38
C SER A 254 -24.99 -12.60 20.03
N TRP A 255 -25.40 -13.85 19.83
CA TRP A 255 -25.09 -14.61 18.62
C TRP A 255 -26.35 -14.85 17.77
N GLY A 256 -26.12 -15.12 16.49
CA GLY A 256 -27.10 -15.69 15.56
C GLY A 256 -27.59 -17.06 15.99
N PRO A 257 -28.49 -17.66 15.20
CA PRO A 257 -28.70 -19.11 15.23
C PRO A 257 -27.37 -19.87 15.21
N VAL A 258 -27.34 -21.02 15.89
CA VAL A 258 -26.14 -21.88 15.96
C VAL A 258 -25.75 -22.31 14.55
N GLY A 259 -24.46 -22.15 14.22
CA GLY A 259 -23.90 -22.46 12.90
C GLY A 259 -23.86 -21.27 11.94
N ASP A 260 -24.53 -20.15 12.24
CA ASP A 260 -24.55 -18.98 11.35
C ASP A 260 -23.26 -18.15 11.44
N GLN A 261 -22.37 -18.42 12.40
CA GLN A 261 -21.09 -17.71 12.56
C GLN A 261 -21.29 -16.18 12.67
N THR A 262 -22.37 -15.76 13.35
CA THR A 262 -22.85 -14.38 13.33
C THR A 262 -22.86 -13.82 14.74
N LEU A 263 -21.97 -12.86 15.02
CA LEU A 263 -21.99 -12.07 16.25
C LEU A 263 -22.83 -10.81 16.03
N LYS A 264 -23.84 -10.58 16.86
CA LYS A 264 -24.76 -9.44 16.74
C LYS A 264 -24.29 -8.25 17.57
N VAL A 265 -24.14 -7.11 16.91
CA VAL A 265 -23.96 -5.79 17.53
C VAL A 265 -25.31 -5.08 17.53
N THR A 266 -26.12 -5.33 18.57
CA THR A 266 -27.52 -4.88 18.60
C THR A 266 -28.00 -4.55 20.02
N PRO A 267 -28.96 -3.63 20.18
CA PRO A 267 -29.39 -2.64 19.19
C PRO A 267 -28.40 -1.48 19.11
N LEU A 268 -28.24 -0.91 17.91
CA LEU A 268 -27.55 0.37 17.72
C LEU A 268 -28.56 1.51 17.72
N ASN A 269 -29.57 1.45 16.84
CA ASN A 269 -30.58 2.49 16.64
C ASN A 269 -29.97 3.90 16.45
N TRP A 270 -28.89 3.99 15.68
CA TRP A 270 -28.17 5.24 15.47
C TRP A 270 -28.72 6.00 14.27
N SER A 271 -28.94 7.30 14.45
CA SER A 271 -29.12 8.23 13.33
C SER A 271 -27.81 8.42 12.55
N LEU A 272 -27.89 9.06 11.37
CA LEU A 272 -26.70 9.49 10.61
C LEU A 272 -25.71 10.29 11.46
N ALA A 273 -26.20 11.22 12.28
CA ALA A 273 -25.35 12.04 13.14
C ALA A 273 -24.62 11.20 14.20
N GLN A 274 -25.31 10.22 14.79
CA GLN A 274 -24.74 9.32 15.78
C GLN A 274 -23.79 8.29 15.18
N ALA A 275 -23.98 7.89 13.93
CA ALA A 275 -23.12 6.91 13.26
C ALA A 275 -21.82 7.52 12.73
N LYS A 276 -21.79 8.83 12.47
CA LYS A 276 -20.61 9.53 11.95
C LYS A 276 -19.48 9.53 12.97
N ASN A 277 -18.35 8.91 12.67
CA ASN A 277 -17.22 8.67 13.59
C ASN A 277 -17.61 7.82 14.81
N ALA A 278 -18.68 7.01 14.72
CA ALA A 278 -19.03 6.09 15.79
C ALA A 278 -18.02 4.96 15.87
N THR A 279 -17.91 4.34 17.05
CA THR A 279 -17.02 3.21 17.28
C THR A 279 -17.81 1.99 17.74
N ILE A 280 -17.45 0.82 17.18
CA ILE A 280 -17.89 -0.50 17.64
C ILE A 280 -16.63 -1.30 17.99
N CYS A 281 -16.53 -1.80 19.21
CA CYS A 281 -15.38 -2.57 19.69
C CYS A 281 -15.79 -3.98 20.12
N LEU A 282 -15.05 -4.98 19.65
CA LEU A 282 -15.12 -6.35 20.14
C LEU A 282 -14.16 -6.50 21.33
N GLU A 283 -14.67 -6.87 22.50
CA GLU A 283 -13.83 -7.14 23.65
C GLU A 283 -13.48 -8.62 23.72
N LEU A 284 -12.25 -8.97 23.32
CA LEU A 284 -11.77 -10.34 23.36
C LEU A 284 -10.80 -10.56 24.52
N THR A 285 -10.78 -11.78 25.04
CA THR A 285 -9.78 -12.25 26.01
C THR A 285 -8.37 -12.15 25.41
N LYS A 286 -7.40 -11.77 26.23
CA LYS A 286 -5.99 -11.72 25.81
C LYS A 286 -5.51 -13.10 25.41
N GLY A 287 -4.79 -13.16 24.29
CA GLY A 287 -4.32 -14.41 23.69
C GLY A 287 -5.29 -14.99 22.64
N THR A 288 -6.50 -14.45 22.49
CA THR A 288 -7.35 -14.76 21.34
C THR A 288 -6.76 -14.13 20.08
N ASP A 289 -6.48 -14.96 19.08
CA ASP A 289 -6.10 -14.50 17.75
C ASP A 289 -7.33 -13.89 17.04
N LEU A 290 -7.16 -12.69 16.49
CA LEU A 290 -8.27 -11.97 15.86
C LEU A 290 -8.62 -12.56 14.49
N GLY A 291 -7.64 -13.08 13.76
CA GLY A 291 -7.85 -13.78 12.50
C GLY A 291 -8.70 -15.03 12.68
N ASP A 292 -8.41 -15.82 13.72
CA ASP A 292 -9.18 -17.00 14.11
C ASP A 292 -10.59 -16.63 14.58
N PHE A 293 -10.73 -15.56 15.36
CA PHE A 293 -12.04 -15.07 15.80
C PHE A 293 -12.90 -14.58 14.63
N CYS A 294 -12.31 -13.99 13.59
CA CYS A 294 -13.06 -13.34 12.51
C CYS A 294 -13.29 -14.18 11.24
N ASN A 295 -13.06 -15.50 11.29
CA ASN A 295 -13.34 -16.46 10.20
C ASN A 295 -12.72 -16.11 8.83
N PHE A 296 -11.70 -15.24 8.79
CA PHE A 296 -11.04 -14.80 7.55
C PHE A 296 -9.52 -14.90 7.64
N GLY A 297 -8.94 -14.79 8.85
CA GLY A 297 -7.50 -14.69 9.04
C GLY A 297 -6.98 -13.24 8.94
N MET A 298 -5.66 -13.10 9.01
CA MET A 298 -4.93 -11.82 8.84
C MET A 298 -5.45 -10.66 9.70
N ASN A 299 -5.95 -10.94 10.91
CA ASN A 299 -6.55 -9.93 11.78
C ASN A 299 -7.62 -9.07 11.07
N THR A 300 -8.33 -9.65 10.11
CA THR A 300 -9.35 -8.98 9.30
C THR A 300 -10.73 -9.49 9.67
N CYS A 301 -11.65 -8.58 9.91
CA CYS A 301 -13.02 -8.89 10.33
C CYS A 301 -14.03 -8.31 9.35
N TRP A 302 -15.04 -9.11 9.03
CA TRP A 302 -16.15 -8.68 8.19
C TRP A 302 -17.33 -8.25 9.05
N ILE A 303 -17.92 -7.10 8.72
CA ILE A 303 -19.07 -6.53 9.40
C ILE A 303 -20.08 -6.01 8.37
N ASN A 304 -21.36 -6.31 8.59
CA ASN A 304 -22.46 -5.73 7.83
C ASN A 304 -23.30 -4.80 8.71
N LEU A 305 -23.87 -3.77 8.09
CA LEU A 305 -24.65 -2.74 8.77
C LEU A 305 -26.10 -2.76 8.30
N PHE A 306 -27.05 -2.97 9.20
CA PHE A 306 -28.45 -3.18 8.81
C PHE A 306 -29.32 -1.94 8.98
N ASP A 307 -30.19 -1.72 8.00
CA ASP A 307 -31.31 -0.81 8.14
C ASP A 307 -32.44 -1.42 9.02
N PRO A 308 -33.43 -0.60 9.47
CA PRO A 308 -34.53 -1.07 10.32
C PRO A 308 -35.40 -2.17 9.70
N ASN A 309 -35.49 -2.25 8.37
CA ASN A 309 -36.27 -3.26 7.68
C ASN A 309 -35.44 -4.49 7.25
N ILE A 310 -34.14 -4.52 7.55
CA ILE A 310 -33.23 -5.65 7.28
C ILE A 310 -33.18 -5.98 5.76
N LYS A 311 -33.39 -4.97 4.90
CA LYS A 311 -33.32 -5.11 3.44
C LYS A 311 -31.97 -4.65 2.88
N CYS A 312 -31.26 -3.82 3.63
CA CYS A 312 -29.98 -3.23 3.25
C CYS A 312 -28.94 -3.63 4.30
N CYS A 313 -27.84 -4.20 3.84
CA CYS A 313 -26.82 -4.78 4.70
C CYS A 313 -25.41 -4.66 4.10
N PRO A 314 -24.98 -3.45 3.69
CA PRO A 314 -23.67 -3.28 3.09
C PRO A 314 -22.58 -3.93 3.93
N LEU A 315 -21.71 -4.66 3.24
CA LEU A 315 -20.71 -5.52 3.84
C LEU A 315 -19.32 -4.88 3.71
N PHE A 316 -18.60 -4.81 4.82
CA PHE A 316 -17.29 -4.19 4.92
C PHE A 316 -16.31 -5.15 5.60
N ALA A 317 -15.03 -5.03 5.24
CA ALA A 317 -13.94 -5.68 5.92
C ALA A 317 -13.07 -4.61 6.60
N ALA A 318 -12.50 -4.93 7.74
CA ALA A 318 -11.52 -4.07 8.41
C ALA A 318 -10.34 -4.90 8.94
N THR A 319 -9.11 -4.45 8.67
CA THR A 319 -7.88 -5.10 9.12
C THR A 319 -7.26 -4.32 10.28
N LEU A 320 -6.76 -5.04 11.29
CA LEU A 320 -6.02 -4.45 12.40
C LEU A 320 -4.73 -3.78 11.89
N VAL A 321 -4.53 -2.51 12.25
CA VAL A 321 -3.29 -1.74 12.02
C VAL A 321 -2.59 -1.40 13.33
#